data_AF-A0A645FXJ1-F1
#
_entry.id   AF-A0A645FXJ1-F1
#
_cell.length_a   1.000
_cell.length_b   1.000
_cell.length_c   1.000
_cell.angle_alpha   90.00
_cell.angle_beta   90.00
_cell.angle_gamma   90.00
#
_symmetry.space_group_name_H-M   'P 1'
#
loop_
_entity.id
_entity.type
_entity.pdbx_description
1 polymer ?
#
loop_
_entity_poly.entity_id
_entity_poly.type
_entity_poly.pdbx_seq_one_letter_code
_entity_poly.pdbx_strand_id
1 'polypeptide(L)'
;MYDALDIVKEKTGKNPIEVMETALKNVGPLMEVRPRRVGGATYQVPMEVPAGRRMTLAMRWIIDAATGRTGNSYAEKLSAELLDAFNNQGAAVRKREETHKMAEANRAFSHFRV
;
A
#
# COMPACT_ATOMS: atom_id res chain seq x y z
N MET A 1 0.58 -14.00 13.25
CA MET A 1 0.67 -12.51 13.31
C MET A 1 1.64 -12.09 14.39
N TYR A 2 1.46 -12.57 15.63
CA TYR A 2 2.41 -12.35 16.72
C TYR A 2 3.83 -12.80 16.36
N ASP A 3 3.99 -13.99 15.76
CA ASP A 3 5.30 -14.49 15.31
C ASP A 3 6.00 -13.54 14.32
N ALA A 4 5.24 -12.88 13.43
CA ALA A 4 5.81 -11.92 12.49
C ALA A 4 6.29 -10.64 13.19
N LEU A 5 5.55 -10.19 14.21
CA LEU A 5 5.93 -9.03 15.02
C LEU A 5 7.13 -9.33 15.91
N ASP A 6 7.26 -10.57 16.40
CA ASP A 6 8.44 -11.01 17.16
C ASP A 6 9.69 -11.01 16.27
N ILE A 7 9.59 -11.52 15.04
CA ILE A 7 10.70 -11.47 14.06
C ILE A 7 11.08 -10.01 13.74
N VAL A 8 10.10 -9.12 13.58
CA VAL A 8 10.35 -7.69 13.36
C VAL A 8 11.08 -7.07 14.56
N LYS A 9 10.65 -7.40 15.79
CA LYS A 9 11.28 -6.91 17.02
C LYS A 9 12.73 -7.39 17.13
N GLU A 10 12.99 -8.67 16.86
CA GLU A 10 14.33 -9.25 16.89
C GLU A 10 15.27 -8.61 15.85
N LYS A 11 14.78 -8.37 14.62
CA LYS A 11 15.59 -7.81 13.55
C LYS A 11 15.85 -6.31 13.69
N THR A 12 14.87 -5.55 14.18
CA THR A 12 14.95 -4.08 14.21
C THR A 12 15.37 -3.52 15.57
N GLY A 13 15.18 -4.29 16.66
CA GLY A 13 15.34 -3.81 18.03
C GLY A 13 14.32 -2.73 18.45
N LYS A 14 13.32 -2.45 17.60
CA LYS A 14 12.29 -1.42 17.80
C LYS A 14 10.97 -2.04 18.22
N ASN A 15 10.07 -1.20 18.72
CA ASN A 15 8.68 -1.60 18.97
C ASN A 15 8.02 -2.05 17.65
N PRO A 16 7.61 -3.31 17.52
CA PRO A 16 7.07 -3.83 16.26
C PRO A 16 5.74 -3.17 15.87
N ILE A 17 4.99 -2.62 16.84
CA ILE A 17 3.76 -1.87 16.57
C ILE A 17 4.08 -0.57 15.83
N GLU A 18 5.11 0.17 16.26
CA GLU A 18 5.51 1.43 15.60
C GLU A 18 6.04 1.18 14.19
N VAL A 19 6.78 0.08 14.01
CA VAL A 19 7.26 -0.36 12.69
C VAL A 19 6.07 -0.66 11.77
N MET A 20 5.08 -1.41 12.26
CA MET A 20 3.87 -1.74 11.52
C MET A 20 3.06 -0.48 11.16
N GLU A 21 2.84 0.43 12.10
CA GLU A 21 2.12 1.69 11.83
C GLU A 21 2.83 2.54 10.78
N THR A 22 4.15 2.63 10.85
CA THR A 22 4.96 3.38 9.89
C THR A 22 4.92 2.72 8.52
N ALA A 23 5.04 1.39 8.46
CA ALA A 23 4.90 0.63 7.22
C ALA A 23 3.52 0.86 6.56
N LEU A 24 2.43 0.82 7.35
CA LEU A 24 1.08 1.10 6.86
C LEU A 24 0.94 2.53 6.33
N LYS A 25 1.54 3.52 7.00
CA LYS A 25 1.57 4.91 6.52
C LYS A 25 2.34 5.03 5.20
N ASN A 26 3.48 4.35 5.08
CA ASN A 26 4.30 4.39 3.87
C ASN A 26 3.59 3.77 2.66
N VAL A 27 2.87 2.66 2.84
CA VAL A 27 2.13 1.95 1.77
C VAL A 27 0.81 2.66 1.42
N GLY A 28 0.20 3.38 2.36
CA GLY A 28 -1.09 4.04 2.17
C GLY A 28 -1.10 5.07 1.04
N PRO A 29 -1.91 4.90 -0.03
CA PRO A 29 -1.98 5.87 -1.11
C PRO A 29 -2.78 7.12 -0.73
N LEU A 30 -2.30 8.31 -1.15
CA LEU A 30 -3.04 9.57 -1.05
C LEU A 30 -4.07 9.73 -2.18
N MET A 31 -3.74 9.24 -3.36
CA MET A 31 -4.55 9.34 -4.58
C MET A 31 -4.77 7.95 -5.16
N GLU A 32 -5.96 7.70 -5.68
CA GLU A 32 -6.28 6.52 -6.49
C GLU A 32 -6.99 6.93 -7.77
N VAL A 33 -6.99 6.06 -8.76
CA VAL A 33 -7.73 6.27 -10.01
C VAL A 33 -9.00 5.45 -9.96
N ARG A 34 -10.14 6.09 -10.25
CA ARG A 34 -11.45 5.41 -10.36
C ARG A 34 -12.00 5.52 -11.77
N PRO A 35 -12.58 4.43 -12.32
CA PRO A 35 -13.27 4.50 -13.59
C PRO A 35 -14.57 5.32 -13.45
N ARG A 36 -14.77 6.31 -14.32
CA ARG A 36 -15.97 7.13 -14.41
C ARG A 36 -16.45 7.15 -15.85
N ARG A 37 -17.75 6.93 -16.06
CA ARG A 37 -18.34 6.98 -17.41
C ARG A 37 -18.82 8.40 -17.70
N VAL A 38 -18.33 9.00 -18.79
CA VAL A 38 -18.70 10.35 -19.25
C VAL A 38 -18.89 10.32 -20.75
N GLY A 39 -20.03 10.81 -21.25
CA GLY A 39 -20.28 10.94 -22.69
C GLY A 39 -20.18 9.63 -23.50
N GLY A 40 -20.43 8.48 -22.87
CA GLY A 40 -20.37 7.16 -23.53
C GLY A 40 -19.05 6.40 -23.35
N ALA A 41 -17.95 7.07 -23.01
CA ALA A 41 -16.62 6.47 -22.74
C ALA A 41 -16.31 6.37 -21.24
N THR A 42 -15.41 5.45 -20.86
CA THR A 42 -14.94 5.28 -19.48
C THR A 42 -13.57 5.91 -19.31
N TYR A 43 -13.49 6.94 -18.47
CA TYR A 43 -12.26 7.65 -18.14
C TYR A 43 -11.72 7.23 -16.77
N GLN A 44 -10.41 7.29 -16.64
CA GLN A 44 -9.69 7.09 -15.40
C GLN A 44 -9.57 8.43 -14.66
N VAL A 45 -10.37 8.63 -13.62
CA VAL A 45 -10.43 9.90 -12.89
C VAL A 45 -9.63 9.79 -11.58
N PRO A 46 -8.61 10.65 -11.36
CA PRO A 46 -7.85 10.65 -10.13
C PRO A 46 -8.66 11.27 -8.98
N MET A 47 -8.81 10.53 -7.90
CA MET A 47 -9.59 10.86 -6.70
C MET A 47 -8.70 10.77 -5.46
N GLU A 48 -8.95 11.64 -4.48
CA GLU A 48 -8.30 11.55 -3.17
C GLU A 48 -8.84 10.35 -2.38
N VAL A 49 -7.95 9.67 -1.66
CA VAL A 49 -8.29 8.49 -0.87
C VAL A 49 -8.59 8.91 0.58
N PRO A 50 -9.82 8.68 1.08
CA PRO A 50 -10.17 8.94 2.48
C PRO A 50 -9.33 8.11 3.45
N ALA A 51 -9.07 8.63 4.65
CA ALA A 51 -8.19 8.00 5.64
C ALA A 51 -8.57 6.54 5.98
N GLY A 52 -9.86 6.25 6.18
CA GLY A 52 -10.32 4.89 6.46
C GLY A 52 -10.01 3.92 5.31
N ARG A 53 -10.23 4.35 4.07
CA ARG A 53 -9.94 3.55 2.88
C ARG A 53 -8.43 3.38 2.65
N ARG A 54 -7.64 4.43 2.93
CA ARG A 54 -6.17 4.38 2.83
C ARG A 54 -5.61 3.27 3.70
N MET A 55 -6.10 3.18 4.93
CA MET A 55 -5.71 2.14 5.87
C MET A 55 -6.09 0.73 5.37
N THR A 56 -7.31 0.55 4.87
CA THR A 56 -7.76 -0.72 4.29
C THR A 56 -6.91 -1.13 3.07
N LEU A 57 -6.59 -0.19 2.19
CA LEU A 57 -5.75 -0.44 1.01
C LEU A 57 -4.33 -0.81 1.42
N ALA A 58 -3.75 -0.11 2.39
CA ALA A 58 -2.41 -0.41 2.88
C ALA A 58 -2.32 -1.83 3.45
N MET A 59 -3.24 -2.20 4.34
CA MET A 59 -3.30 -3.57 4.88
C MET A 59 -3.45 -4.63 3.79
N ARG A 60 -4.38 -4.41 2.85
CA ARG A 60 -4.61 -5.35 1.74
C ARG A 60 -3.35 -5.54 0.90
N TRP A 61 -2.67 -4.45 0.53
CA TRP A 61 -1.48 -4.52 -0.31
C TRP A 61 -0.30 -5.18 0.39
N ILE A 62 -0.13 -4.99 1.70
CA ILE A 62 0.90 -5.70 2.48
C ILE A 62 0.59 -7.20 2.53
N ILE A 63 -0.66 -7.59 2.76
CA ILE A 63 -1.07 -9.01 2.79
C ILE A 63 -0.87 -9.66 1.41
N ASP A 64 -1.30 -8.99 0.34
CA ASP A 64 -1.13 -9.45 -1.04
C ASP A 64 0.35 -9.63 -1.36
N ALA A 65 1.18 -8.64 -1.01
CA ALA A 65 2.62 -8.67 -1.26
C ALA A 65 3.31 -9.79 -0.47
N ALA A 66 3.01 -9.92 0.83
CA ALA A 66 3.54 -11.00 1.67
C ALA A 66 3.16 -12.39 1.15
N THR A 67 1.94 -12.55 0.61
CA THR A 67 1.46 -13.82 0.05
C THR A 67 2.15 -14.14 -1.28
N GLY A 68 2.47 -13.11 -2.09
CA GLY A 68 3.20 -13.25 -3.34
C GLY A 68 4.70 -13.52 -3.21
N ARG A 69 5.30 -13.36 -2.01
CA ARG A 69 6.73 -13.64 -1.80
C ARG A 69 7.01 -15.14 -1.85
N THR A 70 8.10 -15.50 -2.51
CA THR A 70 8.70 -16.84 -2.46
C THR A 70 9.52 -16.99 -1.18
N GLY A 71 9.51 -18.18 -0.58
CA GLY A 71 10.19 -18.46 0.71
C GLY A 71 9.33 -19.25 1.69
N ASN A 72 9.83 -19.40 2.93
CA ASN A 72 9.31 -20.25 4.01
C ASN A 72 7.97 -19.74 4.62
N SER A 73 7.85 -19.72 5.96
CA SER A 73 6.60 -19.50 6.67
C SER A 73 5.96 -18.14 6.35
N TYR A 74 4.64 -18.05 6.47
CA TYR A 74 3.92 -16.80 6.27
C TYR A 74 4.39 -15.69 7.24
N ALA A 75 4.80 -16.07 8.45
CA ALA A 75 5.33 -15.14 9.45
C ALA A 75 6.62 -14.46 8.96
N GLU A 76 7.55 -15.24 8.38
CA GLU A 76 8.77 -14.69 7.79
C GLU A 76 8.46 -13.75 6.62
N LYS A 77 7.57 -14.16 5.72
CA LYS A 77 7.17 -13.34 4.56
C LYS A 77 6.54 -12.02 4.99
N LEU A 78 5.63 -12.05 5.96
CA LEU A 78 4.97 -10.86 6.47
C LEU A 78 5.96 -9.94 7.19
N SER A 79 6.85 -10.50 8.03
CA SER A 79 7.89 -9.71 8.71
C SER A 79 8.82 -9.03 7.70
N ALA A 80 9.21 -9.73 6.63
CA ALA A 80 10.06 -9.18 5.57
C ALA A 80 9.35 -8.05 4.81
N GLU A 81 8.08 -8.23 4.43
CA GLU A 81 7.31 -7.17 3.75
C GLU A 81 7.10 -5.95 4.65
N LEU A 82 6.85 -6.14 5.96
CA LEU A 82 6.73 -5.03 6.92
C LEU A 82 8.04 -4.24 7.06
N LEU A 83 9.18 -4.93 7.12
CA LEU A 83 10.51 -4.30 7.18
C LEU A 83 10.84 -3.55 5.89
N ASP A 84 10.54 -4.14 4.72
CA ASP A 84 10.72 -3.47 3.44
C ASP A 84 9.84 -2.22 3.36
N ALA A 85 8.55 -2.34 3.70
CA ALA A 85 7.61 -1.22 3.70
C ALA A 85 7.99 -0.12 4.69
N PHE A 86 8.53 -0.47 5.85
CA PHE A 86 9.08 0.48 6.81
C PHE A 86 10.23 1.31 6.20
N ASN A 87 11.07 0.68 5.37
CA ASN A 87 12.17 1.33 4.65
C ASN A 87 11.75 1.96 3.31
N ASN A 88 10.45 2.11 3.03
CA ASN A 88 9.91 2.59 1.73
C ASN A 88 10.34 1.73 0.54
N GLN A 89 10.44 0.41 0.73
CA GLN A 89 10.78 -0.57 -0.29
C GLN A 89 9.73 -1.70 -0.31
N GLY A 90 9.90 -2.64 -1.23
CA GLY A 90 9.02 -3.81 -1.34
C GLY A 90 7.87 -3.65 -2.34
N ALA A 91 7.14 -4.73 -2.54
CA ALA A 91 6.08 -4.79 -3.55
C ALA A 91 4.87 -3.95 -3.15
N ALA A 92 4.55 -3.87 -1.86
CA ALA A 92 3.46 -3.04 -1.36
C ALA A 92 3.70 -1.54 -1.63
N VAL A 93 4.92 -1.05 -1.39
CA VAL A 93 5.28 0.37 -1.65
C VAL A 93 5.32 0.66 -3.15
N ARG A 94 5.87 -0.25 -3.95
CA ARG A 94 5.86 -0.12 -5.41
C ARG A 94 4.44 0.02 -5.98
N LYS A 95 3.47 -0.76 -5.46
CA LYS A 95 2.06 -0.67 -5.85
C LYS A 95 1.46 0.71 -5.54
N ARG A 96 1.83 1.32 -4.41
CA ARG A 96 1.46 2.70 -4.09
C ARG A 96 2.03 3.70 -5.09
N GLU A 97 3.31 3.57 -5.42
CA GLU A 97 3.99 4.45 -6.38
C GLU A 97 3.38 4.35 -7.78
N GLU A 98 3.08 3.14 -8.25
CA GLU A 98 2.39 2.90 -9.52
C GLU A 98 0.99 3.56 -9.51
N THR A 99 0.28 3.47 -8.39
CA THR A 99 -1.04 4.11 -8.22
C THR A 99 -0.92 5.64 -8.28
N HIS A 100 0.10 6.23 -7.64
CA HIS A 100 0.32 7.69 -7.68
C HIS A 100 0.73 8.16 -9.08
N LYS A 101 1.63 7.42 -9.74
CA LYS A 101 2.04 7.71 -11.12
C LYS A 101 0.85 7.66 -12.08
N MET A 102 -0.04 6.67 -11.91
CA MET A 102 -1.26 6.57 -12.71
C MET A 102 -2.23 7.72 -12.43
N ALA A 103 -2.35 8.16 -11.18
CA ALA A 103 -3.16 9.31 -10.81
C ALA A 103 -2.59 10.63 -11.38
N GLU A 104 -1.27 10.77 -11.41
CA GLU A 104 -0.58 11.93 -11.98
C GLU A 104 -0.71 11.98 -13.51
N ALA A 105 -0.53 10.84 -14.18
CA ALA A 105 -0.72 10.73 -15.64
C ALA A 105 -2.14 11.13 -16.08
N ASN A 106 -3.13 10.84 -15.24
CA ASN A 106 -4.55 11.19 -15.48
C ASN A 106 -4.98 12.50 -14.83
N ARG A 107 -4.04 13.34 -14.34
CA ARG A 107 -4.35 14.61 -13.65
C ARG A 107 -5.22 15.54 -14.49
N ALA A 108 -5.10 15.47 -15.81
CA ALA A 108 -5.94 16.22 -16.75
C ALA A 108 -7.44 15.94 -16.54
N PHE A 109 -7.84 14.73 -16.15
CA PHE A 109 -9.24 14.33 -15.94
C PHE A 109 -9.78 14.65 -14.54
N SER A 110 -9.03 15.36 -13.71
CA SER A 110 -9.45 15.75 -12.35
C SER A 110 -10.70 16.64 -12.32
N HIS A 111 -11.06 17.29 -13.42
CA HIS A 111 -12.29 18.05 -13.54
C HIS A 111 -13.56 17.17 -13.55
N PHE A 112 -13.42 15.87 -13.81
CA PHE A 112 -14.53 14.91 -13.76
C PHE A 112 -14.79 14.32 -12.36
N ARG A 113 -14.25 14.94 -11.30
CA ARG A 113 -14.48 14.53 -9.89
C ARG A 113 -15.91 14.78 -9.38
N VAL A 114 -16.75 15.44 -10.19
CA VAL A 114 -18.15 15.80 -9.87
C VAL A 114 -19.07 14.58 -9.81
#